data_AF-A0A9D1R0I8-F1
#
_entry.id   AF-A0A9D1R0I8-F1
#
_cell.length_a   1.000
_cell.length_b   1.000
_cell.length_c   1.000
_cell.angle_alpha   90.00
_cell.angle_beta   90.00
_cell.angle_gamma   90.00
#
_symmetry.space_group_name_H-M   'P 1'
#
loop_
_entity.id
_entity.type
_entity.pdbx_description
1 polymer ?
#
loop_
_entity_poly.entity_id
_entity_poly.type
_entity_poly.pdbx_seq_one_letter_code
_entity_poly.pdbx_strand_id
1 'polypeptide(L)'
;MPKLQAARVTQCGLDFAVVLVDPKLFMNKNDLEAFAEQAQSLFPGVPVALLSYDDLKVTRYHGPDEVVAFLKQIRAVSLPWVEYSLGE
;
A
#
# COMPACT_ATOMS: atom_id res chain seq x y z
N MET A 1 -0.89 -4.51 -18.85
CA MET A 1 -0.12 -3.95 -17.72
C MET A 1 -0.97 -4.05 -16.47
N PRO A 2 -0.47 -4.63 -15.37
CA PRO A 2 -1.19 -4.59 -14.10
C PRO A 2 -1.29 -3.14 -13.65
N LYS A 3 -2.53 -2.64 -13.55
CA LYS A 3 -2.81 -1.35 -12.95
C LYS A 3 -2.97 -1.57 -11.46
N LEU A 4 -2.28 -0.77 -10.65
CA LEU A 4 -2.43 -0.78 -9.19
C LEU A 4 -2.96 0.57 -8.74
N GLN A 5 -3.72 0.57 -7.66
CA GLN A 5 -4.11 1.82 -7.02
C GLN A 5 -3.12 2.12 -5.91
N ALA A 6 -2.59 3.33 -5.89
CA ALA A 6 -1.75 3.79 -4.80
C ALA A 6 -2.09 5.21 -4.41
N ALA A 7 -1.82 5.55 -3.15
CA ALA A 7 -2.05 6.87 -2.60
C ALA A 7 -0.77 7.33 -1.89
N ARG A 8 -0.20 8.44 -2.33
CA ARG A 8 0.85 9.13 -1.57
C ARG A 8 0.20 10.11 -0.61
N VAL A 9 0.60 10.05 0.65
CA VAL A 9 0.04 10.82 1.74
C VAL A 9 1.17 11.57 2.42
N THR A 10 1.04 12.89 2.47
CA THR A 10 1.95 13.74 3.22
C THR A 10 1.12 14.46 4.28
N GLN A 11 1.18 14.00 5.54
CA GLN A 11 0.40 14.59 6.62
C GLN A 11 1.17 14.61 7.94
N CYS A 12 1.06 15.73 8.66
CA CYS A 12 1.64 15.89 10.01
C CYS A 12 3.15 15.58 10.09
N GLY A 13 3.90 15.81 9.01
CA GLY A 13 5.34 15.51 8.92
C GLY A 13 5.68 14.06 8.54
N LEU A 14 4.66 13.20 8.35
CA LEU A 14 4.83 11.86 7.81
C LEU A 14 4.52 11.86 6.31
N ASP A 15 5.48 11.45 5.49
CA ASP A 15 5.32 11.25 4.04
C ASP A 15 5.44 9.76 3.75
N PHE A 16 4.38 9.16 3.21
CA PHE A 16 4.33 7.73 2.95
C PHE A 16 3.45 7.41 1.75
N ALA A 17 3.62 6.23 1.17
CA ALA A 17 2.76 5.74 0.11
C ALA A 17 2.03 4.48 0.55
N VAL A 18 0.81 4.31 0.03
CA VAL A 18 -0.06 3.18 0.32
C VAL A 18 -0.43 2.55 -1.00
N VAL A 19 -0.18 1.26 -1.17
CA VAL A 19 -0.52 0.55 -2.40
C VAL A 19 -1.61 -0.46 -2.11
N LEU A 20 -2.71 -0.37 -2.85
CA LEU A 20 -3.78 -1.35 -2.81
C LEU A 20 -3.37 -2.57 -3.65
N VAL A 21 -3.37 -3.73 -3.01
CA VAL A 21 -3.01 -5.01 -3.60
C VAL A 21 -4.14 -6.03 -3.42
N ASP A 22 -4.10 -7.07 -4.24
CA ASP A 22 -5.05 -8.17 -4.16
C ASP A 22 -4.84 -8.99 -2.88
N PRO A 23 -5.89 -9.45 -2.18
CA PRO A 23 -5.76 -10.26 -0.96
C PRO A 23 -5.01 -11.58 -1.17
N LYS A 24 -4.98 -12.09 -2.41
CA LYS A 24 -4.16 -13.28 -2.75
C LYS A 24 -2.67 -13.04 -2.53
N LEU A 25 -2.21 -11.80 -2.68
CA LEU A 25 -0.82 -11.44 -2.42
C LEU A 25 -0.47 -11.64 -0.95
N PHE A 26 -1.39 -11.34 -0.04
CA PHE A 26 -1.23 -11.59 1.40
C PHE A 26 -1.26 -13.07 1.78
N MET A 27 -1.63 -13.98 0.86
CA MET A 27 -1.58 -15.43 1.11
C MET A 27 -0.17 -16.01 0.93
N ASN A 28 0.70 -15.36 0.14
CA ASN A 28 2.07 -15.79 -0.10
C ASN A 28 3.05 -14.72 0.36
N LYS A 29 3.79 -14.98 1.43
CA LYS A 29 4.79 -14.02 1.95
C LYS A 29 5.85 -13.65 0.90
N ASN A 30 6.36 -14.61 0.13
CA ASN A 30 7.36 -14.33 -0.90
C ASN A 30 6.84 -13.35 -1.96
N ASP A 31 5.62 -13.55 -2.48
CA ASP A 31 5.02 -12.62 -3.44
C ASP A 31 4.75 -11.24 -2.81
N LEU A 32 4.28 -11.21 -1.55
CA LEU A 32 4.05 -9.97 -0.82
C LEU A 32 5.33 -9.15 -0.67
N GLU A 33 6.43 -9.80 -0.28
CA GLU A 33 7.74 -9.15 -0.12
C GLU A 33 8.27 -8.68 -1.48
N ALA A 34 8.25 -9.52 -2.51
CA ALA A 34 8.69 -9.15 -3.85
C ALA A 34 7.87 -7.99 -4.45
N PHE A 35 6.57 -7.92 -4.15
CA PHE A 35 5.73 -6.80 -4.56
C PHE A 35 5.99 -5.55 -3.72
N ALA A 36 6.24 -5.70 -2.42
CA ALA A 36 6.63 -4.58 -1.56
C ALA A 36 7.91 -3.92 -2.06
N GLU A 37 8.90 -4.71 -2.49
CA GLU A 37 10.15 -4.20 -3.09
C GLU A 37 9.88 -3.44 -4.41
N GLN A 38 9.05 -3.99 -5.29
CA GLN A 38 8.65 -3.30 -6.54
C GLN A 38 7.90 -1.99 -6.25
N ALA A 39 6.96 -2.03 -5.31
CA ALA A 39 6.22 -0.86 -4.89
C ALA A 39 7.15 0.19 -4.25
N GLN A 40 8.12 -0.24 -3.44
CA GLN A 40 9.14 0.65 -2.87
C GLN A 40 9.98 1.34 -3.95
N SER A 41 10.26 0.66 -5.06
CA SER A 41 10.96 1.24 -6.22
C SER A 41 10.14 2.33 -6.93
N LEU A 42 8.81 2.22 -6.95
CA LEU A 42 7.92 3.26 -7.49
C LEU A 42 7.91 4.54 -6.64
N PHE A 43 8.18 4.41 -5.34
CA PHE A 43 8.10 5.50 -4.38
C PHE A 43 9.46 5.71 -3.69
N PRO A 44 10.49 6.17 -4.42
CA PRO A 44 11.82 6.36 -3.87
C PRO A 44 11.82 7.44 -2.79
N GLY A 45 12.43 7.15 -1.65
CA GLY A 45 12.59 8.08 -0.54
C GLY A 45 11.39 8.21 0.40
N VAL A 46 10.34 7.41 0.22
CA VAL A 46 9.20 7.35 1.14
C VAL A 46 8.87 5.91 1.54
N PRO A 47 8.49 5.65 2.80
CA PRO A 47 8.02 4.33 3.21
C PRO A 47 6.74 3.94 2.46
N VAL A 48 6.69 2.69 2.01
CA VAL A 48 5.51 2.11 1.35
C VAL A 48 4.82 1.10 2.27
N ALA A 49 3.50 1.22 2.38
CA ALA A 49 2.65 0.22 3.00
C ALA A 49 1.71 -0.41 1.97
N LEU A 50 1.58 -1.73 2.01
CA LEU A 50 0.60 -2.49 1.25
C LEU A 50 -0.71 -2.58 2.03
N LEU A 51 -1.80 -2.36 1.32
CA LEU A 51 -3.17 -2.43 1.80
C LEU A 51 -3.93 -3.47 0.99
N SER A 52 -4.71 -4.31 1.65
CA SER A 52 -5.65 -5.20 0.98
C SER A 52 -7.00 -5.18 1.67
N TYR A 53 -8.07 -5.24 0.88
CA TYR A 53 -9.40 -5.54 1.37
C TYR A 53 -9.74 -6.99 1.00
N ASP A 54 -10.16 -7.76 1.99
CA ASP A 54 -10.79 -9.06 1.75
C ASP A 54 -12.29 -8.87 1.46
N ASP A 55 -12.94 -9.85 0.83
CA ASP A 55 -14.39 -9.84 0.54
C ASP A 55 -15.23 -9.64 1.82
N LEU A 56 -14.68 -10.10 2.96
CA LEU A 56 -15.22 -9.90 4.30
C LEU A 56 -14.99 -8.49 4.88
N LYS A 57 -14.53 -7.53 4.07
CA LYS A 57 -14.12 -6.16 4.47
C LYS A 57 -13.01 -6.12 5.53
N VAL A 58 -12.29 -7.22 5.72
CA VAL A 58 -11.12 -7.24 6.61
C VAL A 58 -10.00 -6.47 5.91
N THR A 59 -9.57 -5.38 6.52
CA THR A 59 -8.48 -4.57 5.99
C THR A 59 -7.16 -5.11 6.54
N ARG A 60 -6.28 -5.57 5.64
CA ARG A 60 -4.94 -6.04 5.97
C ARG A 60 -3.93 -4.99 5.56
N TYR A 61 -2.92 -4.81 6.42
CA TYR A 61 -1.85 -3.85 6.23
C TYR A 61 -0.52 -4.58 6.35
N HIS A 62 0.43 -4.25 5.49
CA HIS A 62 1.81 -4.73 5.57
C HIS A 62 2.77 -3.60 5.23
N GLY A 63 3.76 -3.34 6.07
CA GLY A 63 4.68 -2.22 5.90
C GLY A 63 5.16 -1.68 7.25
N PRO A 64 5.77 -0.49 7.27
CA PRO A 64 6.32 0.10 8.48
C PRO A 64 5.24 0.33 9.54
N ASP A 65 5.54 0.00 10.79
CA ASP A 65 4.58 0.09 11.91
C ASP A 65 3.96 1.48 12.06
N GLU A 66 4.72 2.55 11.86
CA GLU A 66 4.23 3.93 11.93
C GLU A 66 3.14 4.23 10.89
N VAL A 67 3.35 3.78 9.65
CA VAL A 67 2.41 3.96 8.55
C VAL A 67 1.16 3.13 8.80
N VAL A 68 1.33 1.88 9.23
CA VAL A 68 0.22 0.98 9.56
C VAL A 68 -0.59 1.53 10.74
N ALA A 69 0.06 2.07 11.76
CA ALA A 69 -0.60 2.70 12.90
C ALA A 69 -1.41 3.92 12.47
N PHE A 70 -0.87 4.76 11.60
CA PHE A 70 -1.59 5.91 11.03
C PHE A 70 -2.80 5.45 10.20
N LEU A 71 -2.61 4.47 9.31
CA LEU A 71 -3.66 3.92 8.46
C LEU A 71 -4.82 3.30 9.24
N LYS A 72 -4.57 2.79 10.45
CA LYS A 72 -5.62 2.29 11.35
C LYS A 72 -6.44 3.42 12.01
N GLN A 73 -5.90 4.62 12.09
CA GLN A 73 -6.59 5.79 12.66
C GLN A 73 -7.44 6.53 11.63
N ILE A 74 -7.07 6.43 10.34
CA ILE A 74 -7.80 7.08 9.24
C ILE A 74 -8.67 6.08 8.48
N ARG A 75 -9.67 6.59 7.75
CA ARG A 75 -10.42 5.78 6.79
C ARG A 75 -9.62 5.65 5.51
N ALA A 76 -9.17 4.44 5.18
CA ALA A 76 -8.40 4.17 3.97
C ALA A 76 -9.13 4.56 2.67
N VAL A 77 -10.47 4.57 2.66
CA VAL A 77 -11.28 5.10 1.54
C VAL A 77 -11.08 6.61 1.31
N SER A 78 -10.67 7.37 2.32
CA SER A 78 -10.42 8.81 2.22
C SER A 78 -9.03 9.15 1.68
N LEU A 79 -8.20 8.15 1.42
CA LEU A 79 -6.89 8.36 0.80
C LEU A 79 -7.03 8.86 -0.65
N PRO A 80 -6.10 9.69 -1.13
CA PRO A 80 -6.09 10.17 -2.51
C PRO A 80 -5.62 9.06 -3.46
N TRP A 81 -6.51 8.10 -3.75
CA TRP A 81 -6.23 6.97 -4.62
C TRP A 81 -5.97 7.42 -6.06
N VAL A 82 -4.83 7.00 -6.60
CA VAL A 82 -4.41 7.23 -7.99
C VAL A 82 -4.07 5.88 -8.62
N GLU A 83 -4.45 5.69 -9.88
CA GLU A 83 -4.03 4.52 -10.65
C GLU A 83 -2.59 4.71 -11.14
N TYR A 84 -1.72 3.77 -10.79
CA TYR A 84 -0.35 3.66 -11.30
C TYR A 84 -0.24 2.44 -12.20
N SER A 85 0.53 2.59 -13.26
CA SER A 85 0.94 1.48 -14.12
C SER A 85 2.33 1.04 -13.68
N LEU A 86 2.49 -0.21 -13.25
CA LEU A 86 3.81 -0.83 -13.18
C LEU A 86 4.32 -0.95 -14.62
N GLY A 87 5.18 -0.02 -15.01
CA GLY A 87 5.79 0.04 -16.34
C GLY A 87 7.02 -0.86 -16.39
N GLU A 88 7.06 -1.64 -17.49
CA GLU A 88 8.10 -2.53 -18.06
C GLU A 88 9.51 -2.56 -17.43
#